data_AF-A0A2W6ZKX4-F1
#
_entry.id   AF-A0A2W6ZKX4-F1
#
_cell.length_a   1.000
_cell.length_b   1.000
_cell.length_c   1.000
_cell.angle_alpha   90.00
_cell.angle_beta   90.00
_cell.angle_gamma   90.00
#
_symmetry.space_group_name_H-M   'P 1'
#
loop_
_entity.id
_entity.type
_entity.pdbx_description
1 polymer ?
#
loop_
_entity_poly.entity_id
_entity_poly.type
_entity_poly.pdbx_seq_one_letter_code
_entity_poly.pdbx_strand_id
1 'polypeptide(L)'
;MTLSISLRGEPRRWFKTLAMVALPILLLVALISLQRQRLTALQNSSVANQDLAQQDESKAASLALAQKMPSFGFDNLLADWFFLQFLQYFGDDEARASTGYSLSPEFFRVIIPNDPYYRLFYVFLSGSTSNFAAQPHTAVEIVTQGLKALTPAFPADGFYIWRYRGVDELLYLGDGEAAQLSYQTSADWARQSSHPDAPYIVENSQRTAEFLANNPLSKQAQVNAWASVLANAFDDATRQKAIDRINALGGSVIISETGEMRLQFPPDD
;
A
#
# COMPACT_ATOMS: atom_id res chain seq x y z
N MET A 1 -73.75 -2.44 -4.98
CA MET A 1 -72.89 -2.02 -3.86
C MET A 1 -71.77 -3.05 -3.72
N THR A 2 -70.59 -2.67 -4.23
CA THR A 2 -69.23 -3.22 -4.05
C THR A 2 -69.03 -4.72 -3.76
N LEU A 3 -68.54 -5.43 -4.79
CA LEU A 3 -67.72 -6.64 -4.67
C LEU A 3 -66.38 -6.31 -4.00
N SER A 4 -65.99 -7.02 -2.95
CA SER A 4 -64.60 -7.13 -2.51
C SER A 4 -64.20 -8.60 -2.48
N ILE A 5 -63.25 -8.97 -3.35
CA ILE A 5 -62.57 -10.27 -3.33
C ILE A 5 -61.23 -9.99 -2.65
N SER A 6 -61.09 -10.46 -1.41
CA SER A 6 -59.81 -10.49 -0.70
C SER A 6 -59.19 -11.88 -0.89
N LEU A 7 -58.23 -11.97 -1.80
CA LEU A 7 -57.32 -13.11 -1.93
C LEU A 7 -55.94 -12.69 -1.39
N ARG A 8 -55.71 -12.91 -0.09
CA ARG A 8 -54.35 -13.01 0.47
C ARG A 8 -54.14 -14.43 0.97
N GLY A 9 -53.55 -15.27 0.12
CA GLY A 9 -53.00 -16.56 0.54
C GLY A 9 -51.67 -16.34 1.26
N GLU A 10 -51.62 -16.59 2.56
CA GLU A 10 -50.38 -16.68 3.32
C GLU A 10 -49.50 -17.80 2.73
N PRO A 11 -48.22 -17.54 2.36
CA PRO A 11 -47.34 -18.58 1.84
C PRO A 11 -47.11 -19.66 2.91
N ARG A 12 -47.57 -20.86 2.58
CA ARG A 12 -47.63 -22.07 3.40
C ARG A 12 -46.24 -22.35 4.03
N ARG A 13 -46.15 -22.34 5.37
CA ARG A 13 -44.90 -22.41 6.19
C ARG A 13 -43.80 -23.37 5.69
N TRP A 14 -44.17 -24.52 5.13
CA TRP A 14 -43.23 -25.51 4.57
C TRP A 14 -42.39 -24.97 3.40
N PHE A 15 -42.93 -24.06 2.57
CA PHE A 15 -42.19 -23.41 1.48
C PHE A 15 -41.07 -22.51 2.02
N LYS A 16 -41.29 -21.84 3.16
CA LYS A 16 -40.28 -20.99 3.80
C LYS A 16 -39.13 -21.85 4.34
N THR A 17 -39.42 -22.97 5.00
CA THR A 17 -38.38 -23.92 5.46
C THR A 17 -37.62 -24.59 4.32
N LEU A 18 -38.30 -24.94 3.22
CA LEU A 18 -37.65 -25.48 2.03
C LEU A 18 -36.72 -24.47 1.36
N ALA A 19 -37.17 -23.22 1.20
CA ALA A 19 -36.34 -22.16 0.65
C ALA A 19 -35.12 -21.85 1.53
N MET A 20 -35.28 -21.88 2.86
CA MET A 20 -34.22 -21.59 3.83
C MET A 20 -33.10 -22.65 3.83
N VAL A 21 -33.42 -23.91 3.49
CA VAL A 21 -32.44 -25.00 3.36
C VAL A 21 -31.90 -25.12 1.94
N ALA A 22 -32.75 -24.89 0.92
CA ALA A 22 -32.34 -24.99 -0.48
C ALA A 22 -31.34 -23.91 -0.88
N LEU A 23 -31.48 -22.69 -0.36
CA LEU A 23 -30.61 -21.56 -0.69
C LEU A 23 -29.12 -21.78 -0.31
N PRO A 24 -28.75 -22.18 0.92
CA PRO A 24 -27.36 -22.46 1.27
C PRO A 24 -26.79 -23.65 0.49
N ILE A 25 -27.61 -24.66 0.17
CA ILE A 25 -27.18 -25.81 -0.66
C ILE A 25 -26.88 -25.35 -2.09
N LEU A 26 -27.74 -24.51 -2.68
CA LEU A 26 -27.51 -23.94 -4.00
C LEU A 26 -26.25 -23.08 -4.04
N LEU A 27 -26.00 -22.29 -3.00
CA LEU A 27 -24.77 -21.51 -2.85
C LEU A 27 -23.53 -22.42 -2.73
N LEU A 28 -23.60 -23.50 -1.96
CA LEU A 28 -22.52 -24.49 -1.84
C LEU A 28 -22.23 -25.19 -3.17
N VAL A 29 -23.27 -25.59 -3.92
CA VAL A 29 -23.11 -26.21 -5.24
C VAL A 29 -22.49 -25.23 -6.24
N ALA A 30 -22.94 -23.97 -6.24
CA ALA A 30 -22.35 -22.91 -7.06
C ALA A 30 -20.88 -22.67 -6.71
N LEU A 31 -20.54 -22.63 -5.41
CA LEU A 31 -19.17 -22.51 -4.90
C LEU A 31 -18.30 -23.68 -5.36
N ILE A 32 -18.78 -24.92 -5.26
CA ILE A 32 -18.03 -26.12 -5.69
C ILE A 32 -17.77 -26.08 -7.20
N SER A 33 -18.75 -25.67 -8.00
CA SER A 33 -18.58 -25.53 -9.45
C SER A 33 -17.52 -24.48 -9.79
N LEU A 34 -17.55 -23.33 -9.11
CA LEU A 34 -16.58 -22.25 -9.29
C LEU A 34 -15.16 -22.69 -8.88
N GLN A 35 -15.04 -23.43 -7.78
CA GLN A 35 -13.76 -23.94 -7.28
C GLN A 35 -13.15 -24.99 -8.21
N ARG A 36 -13.95 -25.88 -8.81
CA ARG A 36 -13.45 -26.85 -9.81
C ARG A 36 -12.89 -26.16 -11.04
N GLN A 37 -13.59 -25.15 -11.56
CA GLN A 37 -13.12 -24.39 -12.71
C GLN A 37 -11.80 -23.68 -12.42
N ARG A 38 -11.66 -23.10 -11.22
CA ARG A 38 -10.40 -22.48 -10.77
C ARG A 38 -9.27 -23.50 -10.63
N LEU A 39 -9.54 -24.68 -10.09
CA LEU A 39 -8.54 -25.74 -9.96
C LEU A 39 -8.04 -26.21 -11.33
N THR A 40 -8.95 -26.40 -12.29
CA THR A 40 -8.58 -26.77 -13.66
C THR A 40 -7.77 -25.67 -14.35
N ALA A 41 -8.08 -24.40 -14.13
CA ALA A 41 -7.27 -23.29 -14.62
C ALA A 41 -5.84 -23.33 -14.03
N LEU A 42 -5.72 -23.49 -12.71
CA LEU A 42 -4.42 -23.57 -12.03
C LEU A 42 -3.56 -24.77 -12.47
N GLN A 43 -4.18 -25.91 -12.82
CA GLN A 43 -3.48 -27.09 -13.32
C GLN A 43 -3.01 -26.95 -14.77
N ASN A 44 -3.66 -26.09 -15.56
CA ASN A 44 -3.37 -25.88 -16.98
C ASN A 44 -2.50 -24.65 -17.25
N SER A 45 -2.32 -23.75 -16.27
CA SER A 45 -1.39 -22.63 -16.34
C SER A 45 0.06 -23.12 -16.21
N SER A 46 0.65 -23.58 -17.31
CA SER A 46 2.11 -23.56 -17.45
C SER A 46 2.54 -22.09 -17.51
N VAL A 47 3.33 -21.65 -16.52
CA VAL A 47 3.82 -20.29 -16.30
C VAL A 47 4.35 -19.66 -17.60
N ALA A 48 3.52 -18.86 -18.26
CA ALA A 48 3.90 -17.99 -19.36
C ALA A 48 3.64 -16.55 -18.94
N ASN A 49 4.54 -15.63 -19.24
CA ASN A 49 4.46 -14.22 -18.81
C ASN A 49 3.15 -13.50 -19.19
N GLN A 50 2.44 -13.98 -20.23
CA GLN A 50 1.09 -13.50 -20.56
C GLN A 50 0.06 -13.75 -19.46
N ASP A 51 0.20 -14.83 -18.68
CA ASP A 51 -0.67 -15.14 -17.55
C ASP A 51 -0.43 -14.14 -16.39
N LEU A 52 0.82 -13.74 -16.14
CA LEU A 52 1.17 -12.81 -15.05
C LEU A 52 0.59 -11.41 -15.23
N ALA A 53 0.70 -10.84 -16.44
CA ALA A 53 0.13 -9.53 -16.73
C ALA A 53 -1.40 -9.54 -16.60
N GLN A 54 -2.05 -10.61 -17.06
CA GLN A 54 -3.50 -10.78 -16.95
C GLN A 54 -3.95 -10.98 -15.49
N GLN A 55 -3.14 -11.67 -14.68
CA GLN A 55 -3.37 -11.80 -13.24
C GLN A 55 -3.28 -10.45 -12.53
N ASP A 56 -2.29 -9.62 -12.86
CA ASP A 56 -2.16 -8.27 -12.32
C ASP A 56 -3.33 -7.37 -12.75
N GLU A 57 -3.82 -7.47 -13.98
CA GLU A 57 -5.01 -6.72 -14.44
C GLU A 57 -6.27 -7.14 -13.67
N SER A 58 -6.46 -8.45 -13.47
CA SER A 58 -7.56 -8.98 -12.64
C SER A 58 -7.45 -8.53 -11.18
N LYS A 59 -6.22 -8.49 -10.65
CA LYS A 59 -5.94 -7.99 -9.30
C LYS A 59 -6.25 -6.50 -9.19
N ALA A 60 -5.82 -5.69 -10.17
CA ALA A 60 -6.11 -4.27 -10.23
C ALA A 60 -7.62 -4.00 -10.26
N ALA A 61 -8.37 -4.74 -11.08
CA ALA A 61 -9.83 -4.65 -11.12
C ALA A 61 -10.47 -5.00 -9.76
N SER A 62 -9.96 -6.04 -9.10
CA SER A 62 -10.42 -6.46 -7.77
C SER A 62 -10.15 -5.38 -6.71
N LEU A 63 -8.98 -4.75 -6.75
CA LEU A 63 -8.61 -3.65 -5.86
C LEU A 63 -9.47 -2.40 -6.12
N ALA A 64 -9.67 -2.03 -7.38
CA ALA A 64 -10.52 -0.91 -7.77
C ALA A 64 -11.98 -1.09 -7.34
N LEU A 65 -12.48 -2.34 -7.35
CA LEU A 65 -13.78 -2.66 -6.80
C LEU A 65 -13.78 -2.55 -5.27
N ALA A 66 -12.77 -3.10 -4.59
CA ALA A 66 -12.65 -3.06 -3.13
C ALA A 66 -12.61 -1.64 -2.56
N GLN A 67 -11.95 -0.70 -3.26
CA GLN A 67 -11.92 0.72 -2.88
C GLN A 67 -13.32 1.38 -2.85
N LYS A 68 -14.31 0.80 -3.53
CA LYS A 68 -15.67 1.36 -3.67
C LYS A 68 -16.73 0.57 -2.91
N MET A 69 -16.42 -0.64 -2.45
CA MET A 69 -17.39 -1.49 -1.78
C MET A 69 -17.50 -1.13 -0.30
N PRO A 70 -18.72 -1.09 0.27
CA PRO A 70 -18.89 -0.95 1.71
C PRO A 70 -18.34 -2.19 2.43
N SER A 71 -17.69 -1.97 3.57
CA SER A 71 -17.18 -3.02 4.47
C SER A 71 -18.27 -3.69 5.31
N PHE A 72 -19.47 -3.08 5.37
CA PHE A 72 -20.58 -3.48 6.25
C PHE A 72 -20.20 -3.59 7.74
N GLY A 73 -19.25 -2.78 8.19
CA GLY A 73 -18.77 -2.76 9.58
C GLY A 73 -17.63 -3.74 9.88
N PHE A 74 -17.03 -4.32 8.84
CA PHE A 74 -15.87 -5.22 8.94
C PHE A 74 -14.61 -4.58 8.33
N ASP A 75 -14.41 -3.28 8.56
CA ASP A 75 -13.34 -2.50 7.92
C ASP A 75 -11.95 -3.09 8.21
N ASN A 76 -11.65 -3.42 9.47
CA ASN A 76 -10.38 -4.02 9.87
C ASN A 76 -10.14 -5.39 9.22
N LEU A 77 -11.16 -6.25 9.15
CA LEU A 77 -11.05 -7.56 8.50
C LEU A 77 -10.79 -7.41 6.99
N LEU A 78 -11.40 -6.40 6.36
CA LEU A 78 -11.16 -6.09 4.96
C LEU A 78 -9.72 -5.61 4.76
N ALA A 79 -9.24 -4.71 5.61
CA ALA A 79 -7.86 -4.22 5.59
C ALA A 79 -6.85 -5.36 5.77
N ASP A 80 -7.04 -6.22 6.79
CA ASP A 80 -6.19 -7.39 7.05
C ASP A 80 -6.16 -8.36 5.86
N TRP A 81 -7.33 -8.62 5.26
CA TRP A 81 -7.43 -9.49 4.10
C TRP A 81 -6.64 -8.95 2.90
N PHE A 82 -6.78 -7.66 2.60
CA PHE A 82 -6.02 -7.03 1.52
C PHE A 82 -4.54 -6.89 1.87
N PHE A 83 -4.18 -6.76 3.15
CA PHE A 83 -2.79 -6.78 3.57
C PHE A 83 -2.15 -8.16 3.35
N LEU A 84 -2.86 -9.25 3.66
CA LEU A 84 -2.37 -10.60 3.35
C LEU A 84 -2.21 -10.83 1.84
N GLN A 85 -3.10 -10.27 1.02
CA GLN A 85 -2.93 -10.30 -0.44
C GLN A 85 -1.77 -9.44 -0.91
N PHE A 86 -1.55 -8.28 -0.28
CA PHE A 86 -0.40 -7.44 -0.54
C PHE A 86 0.90 -8.19 -0.24
N LEU A 87 1.00 -8.90 0.90
CA LEU A 87 2.20 -9.68 1.23
C LEU A 87 2.49 -10.77 0.18
N GLN A 88 1.46 -11.43 -0.34
CA GLN A 88 1.60 -12.41 -1.42
C GLN A 88 2.02 -11.76 -2.73
N TYR A 89 1.39 -10.64 -3.10
CA TYR A 89 1.79 -9.86 -4.28
C TYR A 89 3.24 -9.39 -4.17
N PHE A 90 3.60 -8.79 -3.03
CA PHE A 90 4.90 -8.19 -2.83
C PHE A 90 6.02 -9.23 -2.75
N GLY A 91 5.76 -10.40 -2.14
CA GLY A 91 6.76 -11.46 -1.98
C GLY A 91 6.90 -12.44 -3.15
N ASP A 92 6.16 -12.25 -4.25
CA ASP A 92 6.26 -13.09 -5.44
C ASP A 92 7.36 -12.57 -6.38
N ASP A 93 8.63 -12.81 -6.00
CA ASP A 93 9.80 -12.28 -6.71
C ASP A 93 9.80 -12.67 -8.20
N GLU A 94 9.33 -13.88 -8.54
CA GLU A 94 9.24 -14.34 -9.93
C GLU A 94 8.23 -13.51 -10.73
N ALA A 95 7.04 -13.26 -10.18
CA ALA A 95 6.06 -12.41 -10.83
C ALA A 95 6.52 -10.94 -10.91
N ARG A 96 7.10 -10.42 -9.83
CA ARG A 96 7.56 -9.02 -9.74
C ARG A 96 8.75 -8.74 -10.65
N ALA A 97 9.59 -9.74 -10.94
CA ALA A 97 10.63 -9.65 -11.96
C ALA A 97 10.06 -9.38 -13.37
N SER A 98 8.81 -9.78 -13.64
CA SER A 98 8.15 -9.54 -14.94
C SER A 98 7.23 -8.31 -14.95
N THR A 99 6.52 -8.02 -13.87
CA THR A 99 5.46 -7.00 -13.88
C THR A 99 5.71 -5.82 -12.94
N GLY A 100 6.77 -5.88 -12.14
CA GLY A 100 7.11 -4.84 -11.16
C GLY A 100 6.08 -4.69 -10.05
N TYR A 101 6.13 -3.56 -9.35
CA TYR A 101 5.37 -3.29 -8.12
C TYR A 101 4.25 -2.25 -8.30
N SER A 102 3.77 -2.06 -9.54
CA SER A 102 2.83 -1.00 -9.89
C SER A 102 1.51 -1.02 -9.10
N LEU A 103 1.09 -2.16 -8.54
CA LEU A 103 -0.14 -2.30 -7.75
C LEU A 103 0.03 -2.01 -6.26
N SER A 104 1.25 -1.81 -5.75
CA SER A 104 1.49 -1.47 -4.34
C SER A 104 0.65 -0.30 -3.81
N PRO A 105 0.54 0.84 -4.54
CA PRO A 105 -0.33 1.92 -4.10
C PRO A 105 -1.82 1.55 -4.07
N GLU A 106 -2.29 0.63 -4.93
CA GLU A 106 -3.69 0.22 -4.95
C GLU A 106 -4.07 -0.60 -3.72
N PHE A 107 -3.17 -1.45 -3.23
CA PHE A 107 -3.34 -2.08 -1.91
C PHE A 107 -3.38 -1.03 -0.81
N PHE A 108 -2.49 -0.04 -0.87
CA PHE A 108 -2.42 1.02 0.12
C PHE A 108 -3.72 1.83 0.21
N ARG A 109 -4.35 2.12 -0.94
CA ARG A 109 -5.65 2.80 -1.05
C ARG A 109 -6.84 1.95 -0.59
N VAL A 110 -6.73 0.62 -0.54
CA VAL A 110 -7.77 -0.22 0.06
C VAL A 110 -7.58 -0.30 1.57
N ILE A 111 -6.36 -0.52 2.03
CA ILE A 111 -6.08 -0.88 3.43
C ILE A 111 -6.29 0.32 4.36
N ILE A 112 -5.68 1.48 4.08
CA ILE A 112 -5.67 2.61 5.02
C ILE A 112 -7.04 3.23 5.26
N PRO A 113 -7.91 3.42 4.25
CA PRO A 113 -9.25 3.95 4.52
C PRO A 113 -10.11 3.02 5.38
N ASN A 114 -9.82 1.71 5.38
CA ASN A 114 -10.56 0.71 6.16
C ASN A 114 -9.95 0.51 7.56
N ASP A 115 -8.62 0.53 7.69
CA ASP A 115 -7.97 0.51 9.00
C ASP A 115 -6.73 1.42 9.01
N PRO A 116 -6.89 2.67 9.47
CA PRO A 116 -5.78 3.62 9.55
C PRO A 116 -4.97 3.46 10.84
N TYR A 117 -5.36 2.60 11.78
CA TYR A 117 -4.80 2.59 13.15
C TYR A 117 -3.60 1.66 13.30
N TYR A 118 -3.44 0.68 12.41
CA TYR A 118 -2.34 -0.27 12.50
C TYR A 118 -1.07 0.25 11.82
N ARG A 119 -0.09 0.68 12.64
CA ARG A 119 1.19 1.26 12.20
C ARG A 119 1.92 0.43 11.14
N LEU A 120 1.89 -0.90 11.24
CA LEU A 120 2.67 -1.74 10.32
C LEU A 120 2.14 -1.71 8.88
N PHE A 121 0.88 -1.36 8.65
CA PHE A 121 0.42 -1.12 7.27
C PHE A 121 1.24 -0.01 6.61
N TYR A 122 1.46 1.10 7.30
CA TYR A 122 2.20 2.24 6.75
C TYR A 122 3.65 1.88 6.45
N VAL A 123 4.37 1.17 7.33
CA VAL A 123 5.78 0.87 7.08
C VAL A 123 5.98 0.00 5.84
N PHE A 124 5.13 -1.02 5.66
CA PHE A 124 5.25 -1.92 4.51
C PHE A 124 4.72 -1.28 3.22
N LEU A 125 3.54 -0.65 3.27
CA LEU A 125 2.88 -0.14 2.08
C LEU A 125 3.51 1.16 1.59
N SER A 126 3.97 2.04 2.49
CA SER A 126 4.69 3.26 2.09
C SER A 126 5.99 2.89 1.41
N GLY A 127 6.83 2.04 2.03
CA GLY A 127 8.09 1.59 1.42
C GLY A 127 7.89 0.85 0.10
N SER A 128 6.88 -0.02 -0.01
CA SER A 128 6.54 -0.67 -1.28
C SER A 128 6.10 0.33 -2.35
N THR A 129 5.37 1.38 -1.97
CA THR A 129 4.87 2.39 -2.90
C THR A 129 5.97 3.38 -3.31
N SER A 130 6.75 3.90 -2.36
CA SER A 130 7.79 4.90 -2.63
C SER A 130 9.05 4.28 -3.22
N ASN A 131 9.56 3.19 -2.63
CA ASN A 131 10.82 2.58 -3.03
C ASN A 131 10.66 1.61 -4.21
N PHE A 132 9.70 0.69 -4.15
CA PHE A 132 9.59 -0.37 -5.17
C PHE A 132 8.76 0.05 -6.38
N ALA A 133 7.66 0.77 -6.17
CA ALA A 133 6.81 1.27 -7.26
C ALA A 133 7.23 2.66 -7.76
N ALA A 134 8.27 3.27 -7.18
CA ALA A 134 8.72 4.63 -7.48
C ALA A 134 7.62 5.70 -7.41
N GLN A 135 6.65 5.58 -6.50
CA GLN A 135 5.49 6.48 -6.35
C GLN A 135 5.46 7.23 -5.00
N PRO A 136 6.51 7.97 -4.62
CA PRO A 136 6.60 8.62 -3.30
C PRO A 136 5.50 9.68 -3.05
N HIS A 137 5.05 10.42 -4.07
CA HIS A 137 3.94 11.36 -3.91
C HIS A 137 2.65 10.65 -3.50
N THR A 138 2.34 9.52 -4.15
CA THR A 138 1.17 8.70 -3.83
C THR A 138 1.27 8.14 -2.41
N ALA A 139 2.46 7.69 -1.99
CA ALA A 139 2.68 7.20 -0.64
C ALA A 139 2.36 8.30 0.40
N VAL A 140 2.95 9.50 0.25
CA VAL A 140 2.72 10.64 1.15
C VAL A 140 1.24 11.05 1.17
N GLU A 141 0.56 11.05 0.03
CA GLU A 141 -0.87 11.35 -0.06
C GLU A 141 -1.72 10.38 0.79
N ILE A 142 -1.51 9.08 0.62
CA ILE A 142 -2.28 8.04 1.33
C ILE A 142 -1.95 8.05 2.83
N VAL A 143 -0.67 8.20 3.19
CA VAL A 143 -0.25 8.36 4.59
C VAL A 143 -0.94 9.57 5.21
N THR A 144 -0.98 10.70 4.50
CA THR A 144 -1.65 11.93 4.95
C THR A 144 -3.16 11.71 5.15
N GLN A 145 -3.81 10.92 4.30
CA GLN A 145 -5.20 10.55 4.49
C GLN A 145 -5.39 9.74 5.79
N GLY A 146 -4.55 8.73 6.01
CA GLY A 146 -4.62 7.89 7.21
C GLY A 146 -4.40 8.66 8.51
N LEU A 147 -3.43 9.57 8.51
CA LEU A 147 -3.11 10.45 9.65
C LEU A 147 -4.32 11.29 10.13
N LYS A 148 -5.31 11.57 9.28
CA LYS A 148 -6.54 12.32 9.66
C LYS A 148 -7.39 11.58 10.69
N ALA A 149 -7.27 10.25 10.78
CA ALA A 149 -8.02 9.44 11.73
C ALA A 149 -7.33 9.30 13.10
N LEU A 150 -6.08 9.77 13.19
CA LEU A 150 -5.22 9.57 14.36
C LEU A 150 -5.12 10.84 15.19
N THR A 151 -4.68 10.67 16.44
CA THR A 151 -4.42 11.76 17.38
C THR A 151 -3.07 11.53 18.05
N PRO A 152 -2.47 12.54 18.70
CA PRO A 152 -1.22 12.38 19.43
C PRO A 152 -1.20 11.23 20.45
N ALA A 153 -2.36 10.91 21.04
CA ALA A 153 -2.48 9.89 22.08
C ALA A 153 -3.06 8.55 21.58
N PHE A 154 -3.58 8.50 20.34
CA PHE A 154 -4.23 7.30 19.80
C PHE A 154 -4.06 7.16 18.28
N PRO A 155 -3.50 6.02 17.80
CA PRO A 155 -2.89 4.94 18.57
C PRO A 155 -1.61 5.42 19.27
N ALA A 156 -1.19 4.75 20.34
CA ALA A 156 -0.05 5.19 21.14
C ALA A 156 1.25 5.26 20.32
N ASP A 157 1.40 4.45 19.27
CA ASP A 157 2.57 4.44 18.39
C ASP A 157 2.37 5.27 17.10
N GLY A 158 1.30 6.08 17.00
CA GLY A 158 0.95 6.85 15.79
C GLY A 158 2.02 7.86 15.35
N PHE A 159 2.87 8.31 16.26
CA PHE A 159 4.01 9.20 15.95
C PHE A 159 5.00 8.58 14.95
N TYR A 160 5.08 7.24 14.84
CA TYR A 160 5.94 6.60 13.84
C TYR A 160 5.48 6.87 12.41
N ILE A 161 4.17 7.02 12.19
CA ILE A 161 3.61 7.22 10.85
C ILE A 161 4.07 8.57 10.29
N TRP A 162 4.17 9.59 11.13
CA TRP A 162 4.79 10.87 10.78
C TRP A 162 6.26 10.73 10.36
N ARG A 163 7.03 9.85 11.02
CA ARG A 163 8.41 9.59 10.61
C ARG A 163 8.48 8.90 9.25
N TYR A 164 7.61 7.94 8.98
CA TYR A 164 7.56 7.27 7.67
C TYR A 164 7.24 8.26 6.56
N ARG A 165 6.28 9.16 6.79
CA ARG A 165 5.98 10.27 5.89
C ARG A 165 7.20 11.18 5.68
N GLY A 166 7.87 11.58 6.76
CA GLY A 166 9.05 12.45 6.69
C GLY A 166 10.23 11.82 5.94
N VAL A 167 10.39 10.50 6.02
CA VAL A 167 11.37 9.77 5.19
C VAL A 167 11.03 9.90 3.71
N ASP A 168 9.78 9.70 3.33
CA ASP A 168 9.38 9.78 1.92
C ASP A 168 9.50 11.21 1.38
N GLU A 169 9.10 12.20 2.17
CA GLU A 169 9.25 13.63 1.86
C GLU A 169 10.72 14.01 1.68
N LEU A 170 11.59 13.61 2.60
CA LEU A 170 13.01 13.99 2.54
C LEU A 170 13.76 13.26 1.43
N LEU A 171 13.66 11.93 1.40
CA LEU A 171 14.56 11.10 0.60
C LEU A 171 14.12 10.95 -0.85
N TYR A 172 12.80 10.89 -1.09
CA TYR A 172 12.29 10.65 -2.44
C TYR A 172 11.70 11.91 -3.08
N LEU A 173 11.06 12.78 -2.29
CA LEU A 173 10.49 14.03 -2.82
C LEU A 173 11.46 15.21 -2.78
N GLY A 174 12.51 15.14 -1.96
CA GLY A 174 13.43 16.26 -1.77
C GLY A 174 12.72 17.47 -1.14
N ASP A 175 11.73 17.22 -0.29
CA ASP A 175 10.97 18.24 0.43
C ASP A 175 11.41 18.29 1.89
N GLY A 176 12.52 18.98 2.12
CA GLY A 176 13.14 19.12 3.43
C GLY A 176 12.29 19.86 4.45
N GLU A 177 11.52 20.85 4.00
CA GLU A 177 10.62 21.63 4.85
C GLU A 177 9.42 20.78 5.30
N ALA A 178 8.80 20.03 4.39
CA ALA A 178 7.74 19.10 4.76
C ALA A 178 8.26 17.99 5.69
N ALA A 179 9.43 17.42 5.38
CA ALA A 179 10.05 16.42 6.22
C ALA A 179 10.36 16.95 7.62
N GLN A 180 10.89 18.17 7.74
CA GLN A 180 11.11 18.84 9.02
C GLN A 180 9.81 18.90 9.83
N LEU A 181 8.72 19.34 9.20
CA LEU A 181 7.41 19.42 9.86
C LEU A 181 6.91 18.04 10.30
N SER A 182 7.10 17.01 9.47
CA SER A 182 6.75 15.63 9.80
C SER A 182 7.54 15.11 11.00
N TYR A 183 8.86 15.34 11.06
CA TYR A 183 9.69 14.95 12.20
C TYR A 183 9.37 15.76 13.47
N GLN A 184 9.07 17.05 13.35
CA GLN A 184 8.62 17.88 14.47
C GLN A 184 7.30 17.36 15.02
N THR A 185 6.34 17.08 14.15
CA THR A 185 5.02 16.55 14.53
C THR A 185 5.14 15.18 15.20
N SER A 186 6.04 14.32 14.69
CA SER A 186 6.38 13.05 15.36
C SER A 186 6.89 13.27 16.79
N ALA A 187 7.81 14.21 17.01
CA ALA A 187 8.30 14.53 18.35
C ALA A 187 7.15 15.02 19.25
N ASP A 188 6.32 15.93 18.75
CA ASP A 188 5.20 16.52 19.50
C ASP A 188 4.12 15.49 19.87
N TRP A 189 3.86 14.53 18.98
CA TRP A 189 2.94 13.43 19.24
C TRP A 189 3.53 12.43 20.23
N ALA A 190 4.81 12.08 20.09
CA ALA A 190 5.49 11.20 21.03
C ALA A 190 5.50 11.76 22.46
N ARG A 191 5.63 13.09 22.67
CA ARG A 191 5.54 13.69 24.02
C ARG A 191 4.20 13.44 24.73
N GLN A 192 3.13 13.21 23.96
CA GLN A 192 1.78 12.99 24.47
C GLN A 192 1.39 11.51 24.54
N SER A 193 2.26 10.62 24.07
CA SER A 193 2.00 9.20 24.00
C SER A 193 2.42 8.47 25.27
N SER A 194 1.69 7.41 25.61
CA SER A 194 2.06 6.45 26.65
C SER A 194 2.95 5.30 26.15
N HIS A 195 3.36 5.30 24.88
CA HIS A 195 4.15 4.22 24.30
C HIS A 195 5.57 4.17 24.90
N PRO A 196 6.14 2.99 25.20
CA PRO A 196 7.48 2.87 25.82
C PRO A 196 8.60 3.56 25.04
N ASP A 197 8.53 3.54 23.71
CA ASP A 197 9.54 4.14 22.84
C ASP A 197 9.44 5.67 22.74
N ALA A 198 8.37 6.28 23.29
CA ALA A 198 8.09 7.70 23.11
C ALA A 198 9.26 8.63 23.51
N PRO A 199 9.95 8.47 24.66
CA PRO A 199 11.05 9.35 25.03
C PRO A 199 12.19 9.36 24.01
N TYR A 200 12.56 8.19 23.47
CA TYR A 200 13.58 8.07 22.43
C TYR A 200 13.14 8.76 21.14
N ILE A 201 11.86 8.63 20.79
CA ILE A 201 11.34 9.19 19.54
C ILE A 201 11.17 10.71 19.62
N VAL A 202 10.85 11.26 20.79
CA VAL A 202 10.89 12.71 21.03
C VAL A 202 12.28 13.24 20.71
N GLU A 203 13.31 12.71 21.36
CA GLU A 203 14.70 13.18 21.20
C GLU A 203 15.17 13.03 19.75
N ASN A 204 15.00 11.84 19.18
CA ASN A 204 15.51 11.53 17.84
C ASN A 204 14.80 12.35 16.75
N SER A 205 13.46 12.45 16.80
CA SER A 205 12.73 13.20 15.77
C SER A 205 12.96 14.70 15.89
N GLN A 206 13.07 15.23 17.11
CA GLN A 206 13.36 16.64 17.33
C GLN A 206 14.75 17.02 16.81
N ARG A 207 15.77 16.20 17.09
CA ARG A 207 17.12 16.41 16.54
C ARG A 207 17.11 16.42 15.01
N THR A 208 16.37 15.52 14.38
CA THR A 208 16.23 15.51 12.92
C THR A 208 15.54 16.76 12.40
N ALA A 209 14.45 17.22 13.05
CA ALA A 209 13.78 18.47 12.66
C ALA A 209 14.71 19.70 12.80
N GLU A 210 15.47 19.79 13.89
CA GLU A 210 16.45 20.87 14.11
C GLU A 210 17.60 20.84 13.10
N PHE A 211 18.04 19.64 12.69
CA PHE A 211 19.01 19.49 11.62
C PHE A 211 18.44 19.98 10.28
N LEU A 212 17.25 19.53 9.92
CA LEU A 212 16.59 19.91 8.66
C LEU A 212 16.27 21.41 8.57
N ALA A 213 16.05 22.07 9.71
CA ALA A 213 15.86 23.53 9.75
C ALA A 213 17.08 24.32 9.24
N ASN A 214 18.28 23.73 9.35
CA ASN A 214 19.54 24.37 8.92
C ASN A 214 20.12 23.74 7.65
N ASN A 215 19.77 22.48 7.37
CA ASN A 215 20.21 21.74 6.20
C ASN A 215 19.06 20.89 5.66
N PRO A 216 18.12 21.49 4.91
CA PRO A 216 16.87 20.83 4.54
C PRO A 216 17.06 19.70 3.52
N LEU A 217 18.17 19.70 2.77
CA LEU A 217 18.36 18.79 1.64
C LEU A 217 19.78 18.23 1.62
N SER A 218 19.89 16.90 1.54
CA SER A 218 21.12 16.24 1.12
C SER A 218 20.86 15.58 -0.22
N LYS A 219 21.48 16.10 -1.28
CA LYS A 219 21.37 15.51 -2.62
C LYS A 219 21.98 14.11 -2.64
N GLN A 220 23.05 13.88 -1.87
CA GLN A 220 23.66 12.56 -1.73
C GLN A 220 22.71 11.55 -1.07
N ALA A 221 21.98 11.95 -0.03
CA ALA A 221 20.97 11.09 0.60
C ALA A 221 19.83 10.75 -0.38
N GLN A 222 19.35 11.72 -1.15
CA GLN A 222 18.33 11.49 -2.17
C GLN A 222 18.83 10.58 -3.31
N VAL A 223 20.07 10.77 -3.76
CA VAL A 223 20.69 9.90 -4.76
C VAL A 223 20.81 8.47 -4.26
N ASN A 224 21.19 8.26 -2.99
CA ASN A 224 21.18 6.92 -2.37
C ASN A 224 19.77 6.32 -2.33
N ALA A 225 18.75 7.11 -1.99
CA ALA A 225 17.38 6.65 -1.95
C ALA A 225 16.89 6.21 -3.35
N TRP A 226 17.12 7.03 -4.38
CA TRP A 226 16.78 6.70 -5.77
C TRP A 226 17.65 5.57 -6.35
N ALA A 227 18.88 5.39 -5.88
CA ALA A 227 19.67 4.22 -6.20
C ALA A 227 19.08 2.93 -5.61
N SER A 228 18.48 3.00 -4.41
CA SER A 228 17.71 1.88 -3.87
C SER A 228 16.48 1.56 -4.72
N VAL A 229 15.75 2.57 -5.20
CA VAL A 229 14.64 2.37 -6.16
C VAL A 229 15.14 1.66 -7.41
N LEU A 230 16.24 2.16 -7.99
CA LEU A 230 16.83 1.63 -9.20
C LEU A 230 17.28 0.17 -9.04
N ALA A 231 17.85 -0.18 -7.89
CA ALA A 231 18.26 -1.55 -7.58
C ALA A 231 17.06 -2.52 -7.45
N ASN A 232 15.88 -2.01 -7.07
CA ASN A 232 14.64 -2.78 -6.95
C ASN A 232 13.73 -2.67 -8.19
N ALA A 233 14.15 -1.97 -9.24
CA ALA A 233 13.34 -1.70 -10.43
C ALA A 233 13.42 -2.85 -11.44
N PHE A 234 12.37 -3.67 -11.46
CA PHE A 234 12.24 -4.80 -12.39
C PHE A 234 11.60 -4.41 -13.73
N ASP A 235 10.77 -3.36 -13.75
CA ASP A 235 10.20 -2.80 -14.97
C ASP A 235 10.98 -1.57 -15.48
N ASP A 236 10.97 -1.37 -16.80
CA ASP A 236 11.74 -0.31 -17.46
C ASP A 236 11.26 1.09 -17.09
N ALA A 237 9.96 1.27 -16.79
CA ALA A 237 9.41 2.58 -16.44
C ALA A 237 9.93 3.04 -15.07
N THR A 238 9.91 2.16 -14.06
CA THR A 238 10.49 2.40 -12.74
C THR A 238 12.00 2.65 -12.84
N ARG A 239 12.70 1.84 -13.65
CA ARG A 239 14.14 2.00 -13.87
C ARG A 239 14.48 3.37 -14.45
N GLN A 240 13.81 3.76 -15.53
CA GLN A 240 14.05 5.04 -16.19
C GLN A 240 13.73 6.20 -15.26
N LYS A 241 12.61 6.13 -14.52
CA LYS A 241 12.24 7.15 -13.54
C LYS A 241 13.32 7.35 -12.47
N ALA A 242 13.89 6.27 -11.94
CA ALA A 242 14.95 6.36 -10.95
C ALA A 242 16.24 6.98 -11.54
N ILE A 243 16.62 6.58 -12.75
CA ILE A 243 17.78 7.16 -13.47
C ILE A 243 17.58 8.66 -13.70
N ASP A 244 16.40 9.07 -14.18
CA ASP A 244 16.08 10.48 -14.42
C ASP A 244 16.18 11.31 -13.15
N ARG A 245 15.72 10.76 -12.02
CA ARG A 245 15.80 11.41 -10.70
C ARG A 245 17.24 11.53 -10.21
N ILE A 246 18.05 10.49 -10.33
CA ILE A 246 19.48 10.53 -9.99
C ILE A 246 20.20 11.59 -10.83
N ASN A 247 19.94 11.62 -12.14
CA ASN A 247 20.55 12.60 -13.05
C ASN A 247 20.12 14.04 -12.71
N ALA A 248 18.84 14.25 -12.38
CA ALA A 248 18.33 15.56 -11.96
C ALA A 248 18.97 16.08 -10.66
N LEU A 249 19.42 15.19 -9.79
CA LEU A 249 20.14 15.51 -8.56
C LEU A 249 21.64 15.75 -8.78
N GLY A 250 22.12 15.68 -10.02
CA GLY A 250 23.53 15.84 -10.38
C GLY A 250 24.37 14.58 -10.18
N GLY A 251 23.74 13.44 -9.87
CA GLY A 251 24.37 12.13 -9.94
C GLY A 251 24.40 11.59 -11.36
N SER A 252 25.04 10.45 -11.56
CA SER A 252 24.96 9.72 -12.84
C SER A 252 24.96 8.21 -12.63
N VAL A 253 24.27 7.50 -13.52
CA VAL A 253 24.23 6.03 -13.53
C VAL A 253 24.95 5.54 -14.77
N ILE A 254 26.00 4.75 -14.59
CA ILE A 254 26.73 4.10 -15.67
C ILE A 254 26.44 2.60 -15.58
N ILE A 255 25.79 2.07 -16.61
CA ILE A 255 25.52 0.63 -16.74
C ILE A 255 26.52 0.08 -17.75
N SER A 256 27.37 -0.86 -17.33
CA SER A 256 28.34 -1.50 -18.23
C SER A 256 27.66 -2.47 -19.20
N GLU A 257 28.38 -2.87 -20.25
CA GLU A 257 27.92 -3.93 -21.17
C GLU A 257 27.65 -5.27 -20.47
N THR A 258 28.26 -5.50 -19.30
CA THR A 258 28.05 -6.69 -18.46
C THR A 258 26.87 -6.54 -17.49
N GLY A 259 26.18 -5.40 -17.49
CA GLY A 259 25.07 -5.10 -16.58
C GLY A 259 25.49 -4.62 -15.19
N GLU A 260 26.78 -4.38 -14.94
CA GLU A 260 27.22 -3.77 -13.68
C GLU A 260 26.82 -2.30 -13.65
N MET A 261 26.17 -1.90 -12.55
CA MET A 261 25.75 -0.53 -12.31
C MET A 261 26.77 0.19 -11.43
N ARG A 262 27.24 1.36 -11.89
CA ARG A 262 28.05 2.28 -11.10
C ARG A 262 27.32 3.59 -10.92
N LEU A 263 27.21 4.01 -9.67
CA LEU A 263 26.61 5.27 -9.27
C LEU A 263 27.72 6.30 -9.02
N GLN A 264 27.60 7.45 -9.66
CA GLN A 264 28.40 8.63 -9.35
C GLN A 264 27.53 9.61 -8.58
N PHE A 265 27.99 10.02 -7.40
CA PHE A 265 27.31 11.03 -6.58
C PHE A 265 27.57 12.44 -7.11
N PRO A 266 26.64 13.39 -6.86
CA PRO A 266 26.89 14.80 -7.10
C PRO A 266 28.12 15.26 -6.29
N PRO A 267 28.91 16.21 -6.84
CA PRO A 267 30.14 16.66 -6.20
C PRO A 267 29.90 17.39 -4.87
N ASP A 268 28.72 18.00 -4.71
CA ASP A 268 28.33 18.79 -3.54
C ASP A 268 26.88 18.45 -3.12
N ASP A 269 26.56 18.65 -1.84
CA ASP A 269 25.18 18.63 -1.32
C ASP A 269 24.44 19.95 -1.61
#